data_AF-X1ULS8-F1
#
_entry.id   AF-X1ULS8-F1
#
_cell.length_a   1.000
_cell.length_b   1.000
_cell.length_c   1.000
_cell.angle_alpha   90.00
_cell.angle_beta   90.00
_cell.angle_gamma   90.00
#
_symmetry.space_group_name_H-M   'P 1'
#
loop_
_entity.id
_entity.type
_entity.pdbx_description
1 polymer ?
#
loop_
_entity_poly.entity_id
_entity_poly.type
_entity_poly.pdbx_seq_one_letter_code
_entity_poly.pdbx_strand_id
1 'polypeptide(L)'
;GLIFIDLRDREGMVQVVFNPETSKLCHAIASEMRNEYVVRVSGEVALRPPGTENPKMPTGDVEVIAQNTDILNPSKTPPFYIN
;
A
#
# COMPACT_ATOMS: atom_id res chain seq x y z
N GLY A 1 1.22 -6.14 -13.88
CA GLY A 1 2.39 -5.94 -13.00
C GLY A 1 1.91 -5.75 -11.58
N LEU A 2 2.77 -6.02 -10.59
CA LEU A 2 2.48 -5.74 -9.18
C LEU A 2 2.39 -4.22 -8.94
N ILE A 3 1.52 -3.79 -8.03
CA ILE A 3 1.45 -2.40 -7.55
C ILE A 3 1.86 -2.41 -6.09
N PHE A 4 2.73 -1.47 -5.73
CA PHE A 4 3.24 -1.26 -4.37
C PHE A 4 2.79 0.11 -3.90
N ILE A 5 2.19 0.18 -2.70
CA ILE A 5 1.75 1.42 -2.08
C ILE A 5 2.26 1.45 -0.65
N ASP A 6 2.93 2.54 -0.28
CA ASP A 6 3.24 2.82 1.12
C ASP A 6 2.03 3.50 1.76
N LEU A 7 1.37 2.79 2.68
CA LEU A 7 0.23 3.30 3.44
C LEU A 7 0.75 3.90 4.75
N ARG A 8 0.50 5.19 4.95
CA ARG A 8 0.89 5.95 6.15
C ARG A 8 -0.27 6.16 7.09
N ASP A 9 -0.04 5.94 8.38
CA ASP A 9 -0.92 6.37 9.47
C ASP A 9 -0.10 7.12 10.55
N ARG A 10 -0.66 7.23 11.77
CA ARG A 10 0.01 7.92 12.89
C ARG A 10 1.24 7.14 13.41
N GLU A 11 1.23 5.82 13.33
CA GLU A 11 2.27 4.96 13.89
C GLU A 11 3.43 4.77 12.91
N GLY A 12 3.18 4.91 11.60
CA GLY A 12 4.23 4.88 10.60
C GLY A 12 3.73 4.55 9.21
N MET A 13 4.55 3.84 8.45
CA MET A 13 4.26 3.41 7.09
C MET A 13 4.39 1.90 6.98
N VAL A 14 3.52 1.29 6.16
CA VAL A 14 3.60 -0.13 5.79
C VAL A 14 3.44 -0.27 4.28
N GLN A 15 4.17 -1.22 3.69
CA GLN A 15 4.01 -1.55 2.27
C GLN A 15 2.81 -2.46 2.07
N VAL A 16 1.95 -2.08 1.13
CA VAL A 16 0.83 -2.88 0.66
C VAL A 16 1.10 -3.31 -0.78
N VAL A 17 0.99 -4.60 -1.04
CA VAL A 17 1.18 -5.22 -2.36
C VAL A 17 -0.16 -5.62 -2.94
N PHE A 18 -0.42 -5.15 -4.16
CA PHE A 18 -1.58 -5.54 -4.93
C PHE A 18 -1.15 -6.47 -6.06
N ASN A 19 -1.42 -7.76 -5.89
CA ASN A 19 -1.19 -8.79 -6.90
C ASN A 19 -2.51 -9.12 -7.65
N PRO A 20 -2.57 -8.96 -9.00
CA PRO A 20 -3.76 -9.31 -9.76
C PRO A 20 -4.12 -10.81 -9.71
N GLU A 21 -3.18 -11.68 -9.36
CA GLU A 21 -3.44 -13.11 -9.13
C GLU A 21 -4.20 -13.35 -7.82
N THR A 22 -3.96 -12.52 -6.80
CA THR A 22 -4.69 -12.56 -5.52
C THR A 22 -6.05 -11.89 -5.64
N SER A 23 -6.11 -10.69 -6.22
CA SER A 23 -7.37 -9.95 -6.41
C SER A 23 -7.27 -8.96 -7.56
N LYS A 24 -7.91 -9.28 -8.69
CA LYS A 24 -8.02 -8.37 -9.84
C LYS A 24 -8.77 -7.08 -9.51
N LEU A 25 -9.78 -7.16 -8.64
CA LEU A 25 -10.56 -5.99 -8.23
C LEU A 25 -9.70 -5.02 -7.42
N CYS A 26 -8.97 -5.51 -6.42
CA CYS A 26 -8.09 -4.66 -5.62
C CYS A 26 -6.97 -4.05 -6.46
N HIS A 27 -6.43 -4.83 -7.40
CA HIS A 27 -5.43 -4.34 -8.35
C HIS A 27 -5.96 -3.19 -9.22
N ALA A 28 -7.18 -3.31 -9.74
CA ALA A 28 -7.83 -2.25 -10.50
C ALA A 28 -8.03 -0.97 -9.66
N ILE A 29 -8.56 -1.09 -8.44
CA ILE A 29 -8.76 0.06 -7.54
C ILE A 29 -7.41 0.72 -7.20
N ALA A 30 -6.39 -0.08 -6.89
CA ALA A 30 -5.05 0.43 -6.57
C ALA A 30 -4.42 1.21 -7.75
N SER A 31 -4.74 0.85 -9.00
CA SER A 31 -4.25 1.58 -10.18
C SER A 31 -4.79 3.01 -10.30
N GLU A 32 -5.93 3.29 -9.66
CA GLU A 32 -6.56 4.61 -9.62
C GLU A 32 -6.03 5.47 -8.47
N MET A 33 -5.40 4.86 -7.45
CA MET A 33 -4.88 5.57 -6.29
C MET A 33 -3.79 6.56 -6.69
N ARG A 34 -3.77 7.71 -6.02
CA ARG A 34 -2.72 8.74 -6.14
C ARG A 34 -2.23 9.11 -4.75
N ASN A 35 -1.15 9.88 -4.70
CA ASN A 35 -0.58 10.34 -3.43
C ASN A 35 -1.64 11.00 -2.55
N GLU A 36 -1.57 10.72 -1.26
CA GLU A 36 -2.44 11.27 -0.21
C GLU A 36 -3.93 10.90 -0.33
N TYR A 37 -4.29 9.86 -1.08
CA TYR A 37 -5.63 9.29 -1.02
C TYR A 37 -5.87 8.64 0.34
N VAL A 38 -7.07 8.81 0.89
CA VAL A 38 -7.50 8.10 2.11
C VAL A 38 -8.10 6.78 1.69
N VAL A 39 -7.48 5.68 2.13
CA VAL A 39 -7.83 4.33 1.71
C VAL A 39 -8.00 3.41 2.91
N ARG A 40 -8.78 2.34 2.72
CA ARG A 40 -8.89 1.21 3.65
C ARG A 40 -8.38 -0.02 2.94
N VAL A 41 -7.51 -0.78 3.61
CA VAL A 41 -6.98 -2.04 3.10
C VAL A 41 -7.21 -3.14 4.12
N SER A 42 -7.67 -4.30 3.66
CA SER A 42 -7.67 -5.55 4.42
C SER A 42 -6.90 -6.60 3.65
N GLY A 43 -6.01 -7.32 4.33
CA GLY A 43 -5.12 -8.28 3.67
C GLY A 43 -4.38 -9.15 4.66
N GLU A 44 -3.53 -10.00 4.11
CA GLU A 44 -2.65 -10.89 4.87
C GLU A 44 -1.31 -10.22 5.11
N VAL A 45 -0.78 -10.31 6.33
CA VAL A 45 0.57 -9.87 6.64
C VAL A 45 1.53 -11.00 6.28
N ALA A 46 2.48 -10.72 5.40
CA ALA A 46 3.49 -11.66 4.95
C ALA A 46 4.89 -11.10 5.14
N LEU A 47 5.88 -11.99 5.25
CA LEU A 47 7.28 -11.58 5.18
C LEU A 47 7.60 -11.12 3.76
N ARG A 48 8.42 -10.08 3.66
CA ARG A 48 8.94 -9.66 2.37
C ARG A 48 9.83 -10.74 1.76
N PRO A 49 9.87 -10.86 0.41
CA PRO A 49 10.82 -11.74 -0.26
C PRO A 49 12.27 -11.43 0.15
N PRO A 50 13.15 -12.43 0.25
CA PRO A 50 14.54 -12.24 0.62
C PRO A 50 15.26 -11.21 -0.25
N GLY A 51 15.92 -10.23 0.38
CA GLY A 51 16.63 -9.14 -0.29
C GLY A 51 15.77 -7.91 -0.60
N THR A 52 14.50 -7.91 -0.21
CA THR A 52 13.58 -6.76 -0.36
C THR A 52 13.17 -6.12 0.98
N GLU A 53 13.74 -6.60 2.07
CA GLU A 53 13.60 -6.03 3.40
C GLU A 53 14.14 -4.59 3.45
N ASN A 54 13.44 -3.69 4.15
CA ASN A 54 13.82 -2.29 4.25
C ASN A 54 14.22 -1.90 5.69
N PRO A 55 15.52 -1.90 6.05
CA PRO A 55 15.97 -1.62 7.42
C PRO A 55 15.72 -0.17 7.87
N LYS A 56 15.30 0.73 6.96
CA LYS A 56 14.93 2.12 7.29
C LYS A 56 13.48 2.26 7.75
N MET A 57 12.67 1.21 7.63
CA MET A 57 11.27 1.18 8.05
C MET A 57 11.07 0.25 9.24
N PRO A 58 10.31 0.64 10.27
CA PRO A 58 9.96 -0.25 11.38
C PRO A 58 9.21 -1.52 10.94
N THR A 59 8.41 -1.43 9.87
CA THR A 59 7.72 -2.58 9.26
C THR A 59 8.51 -3.15 8.07
N GLY A 60 9.82 -2.92 8.01
CA GLY A 60 10.66 -3.21 6.86
C GLY A 60 10.77 -4.68 6.47
N ASP A 61 10.49 -5.58 7.41
CA ASP A 61 10.58 -7.03 7.22
C ASP A 61 9.27 -7.64 6.68
N VAL A 62 8.18 -6.87 6.71
CA VAL A 62 6.82 -7.34 6.38
C VAL A 62 6.15 -6.48 5.33
N GLU A 63 5.12 -7.04 4.71
CA GLU A 63 4.21 -6.36 3.79
C GLU A 63 2.79 -6.91 3.93
N VAL A 64 1.81 -6.16 3.43
CA VAL A 64 0.40 -6.57 3.42
C VAL A 64 0.00 -6.96 2.00
N ILE A 65 -0.37 -8.22 1.79
CA ILE A 65 -0.94 -8.68 0.53
C ILE A 65 -2.43 -8.33 0.52
N ALA A 66 -2.82 -7.37 -0.31
CA ALA A 66 -4.17 -6.84 -0.33
C ALA A 66 -5.20 -7.86 -0.85
N GLN A 67 -6.23 -8.14 -0.05
CA GLN A 67 -7.36 -9.00 -0.41
C GLN A 67 -8.64 -8.20 -0.63
N ASN A 68 -8.81 -7.10 0.11
CA ASN A 68 -9.86 -6.12 -0.08
C ASN A 68 -9.32 -4.70 0.07
N THR A 69 -9.86 -3.74 -0.69
CA THR A 69 -9.44 -2.34 -0.64
C THR A 69 -10.56 -1.41 -1.06
N ASP A 70 -10.63 -0.24 -0.42
CA ASP A 70 -11.58 0.82 -0.76
C ASP A 70 -10.88 2.18 -0.72
N ILE A 71 -11.21 3.05 -1.66
CA ILE A 71 -10.87 4.47 -1.59
C ILE A 71 -11.96 5.15 -0.76
N LEU A 72 -11.61 5.56 0.45
CA LEU A 72 -12.54 6.26 1.35
C LEU A 72 -12.72 7.72 0.92
N ASN A 73 -11.64 8.38 0.48
CA ASN A 73 -11.69 9.74 -0.03
C ASN A 73 -10.52 10.02 -1.00
N PRO A 74 -10.78 10.50 -2.23
CA PRO A 74 -9.72 10.96 -3.12
C PRO A 74 -9.13 12.29 -2.63
N SER A 75 -7.88 12.55 -3.02
CA SER A 75 -7.17 13.79 -2.69
C SER A 75 -6.70 14.53 -3.94
N LYS A 76 -6.68 15.86 -3.87
CA LYS A 76 -5.99 16.66 -4.88
C LYS A 76 -4.48 16.55 -4.63
N THR A 77 -3.69 16.71 -5.68
CA THR A 77 -2.23 16.77 -5.53
C THR A 77 -1.87 17.85 -4.50
N PRO A 78 -1.14 17.49 -3.42
CA PRO A 78 -0.71 18.44 -2.42
C PRO A 78 0.14 19.56 -3.06
N PRO A 79 0.08 20.80 -2.54
CA PRO A 79 0.90 21.90 -3.04
C PRO A 79 2.40 21.71 -2.75
N PHE A 80 2.75 20.81 -1.83
CA PHE A 80 4.12 20.39 -1.50
C PHE A 80 4.14 18.91 -1.11
N TYR A 81 5.27 18.23 -1.28
CA TYR A 81 5.43 16.83 -0.90
C TYR A 81 5.37 16.66 0.62
N ILE A 82 4.67 15.64 1.08
CA ILE A 82 4.62 15.27 2.50
C ILE A 82 5.64 14.16 2.71
N ASN A 83 6.72 14.47 3.41
CA ASN A 83 7.76 13.51 3.80
C ASN A 83 7.25 12.57 4.89
#